data_AF-A0A2V2WPI3-F1
#
_entry.id   AF-A0A2V2WPI3-F1
#
_cell.length_a   1.000
_cell.length_b   1.000
_cell.length_c   1.000
_cell.angle_alpha   90.00
_cell.angle_beta   90.00
_cell.angle_gamma   90.00
#
_symmetry.space_group_name_H-M   'P 1'
#
loop_
_entity.id
_entity.type
_entity.pdbx_description
1 polymer ?
#
loop_
_entity_poly.entity_id
_entity_poly.type
_entity_poly.pdbx_seq_one_letter_code
_entity_poly.pdbx_strand_id
1 'polypeptide(L)' 'MTIRLSVVGEWTSDSSIQKCEICEVKFNFGRRRHHCRYCGGIFCASCSSFFVKLQKLHVNKRRRVCRKCFEFL' A
#
# COMPACT_ATOMS: atom_id res chain seq x y z
N MET A 1 -12.01 11.99 3.98
CA MET A 1 -11.91 11.75 2.53
C MET A 1 -10.47 11.41 2.15
N THR A 2 -10.05 10.15 2.30
CA THR A 2 -8.70 9.73 1.89
C THR A 2 -8.67 9.48 0.39
N ILE A 3 -8.03 10.39 -0.33
CA ILE A 3 -7.77 10.36 -1.76
C ILE A 3 -7.28 8.96 -2.17
N ARG A 4 -8.00 8.29 -3.07
CA ARG A 4 -7.59 7.01 -3.71
C ARG A 4 -6.57 7.28 -4.83
N LEU A 5 -5.53 8.05 -4.54
CA LEU A 5 -4.42 8.24 -5.47
C LEU A 5 -3.31 7.24 -5.14
N SER A 6 -3.07 6.34 -6.07
CA SER A 6 -1.80 5.63 -6.25
C SER A 6 -1.03 6.31 -7.37
N VAL A 7 0.30 6.36 -7.26
CA VAL A 7 1.16 7.14 -8.16
C VAL A 7 1.32 6.47 -9.53
N VAL A 8 1.31 5.13 -9.59
CA VAL A 8 1.58 4.37 -10.82
C VAL A 8 0.51 3.30 -11.11
N GLY A 9 0.06 2.57 -10.10
CA GLY A 9 -0.93 1.49 -10.29
C GLY A 9 -2.36 1.92 -10.02
N GLU A 10 -3.33 1.15 -10.50
CA GLU A 10 -4.74 1.35 -10.17
C GLU A 10 -5.01 0.96 -8.70
N TRP A 11 -5.81 1.77 -8.00
CA TRP A 11 -6.15 1.49 -6.60
C TRP A 11 -7.01 0.23 -6.51
N THR A 12 -6.46 -0.85 -5.97
CA THR A 12 -7.19 -2.11 -5.86
C THR A 12 -8.28 -2.03 -4.78
N SER A 13 -9.47 -2.54 -5.08
CA SER A 13 -10.57 -2.59 -4.14
C SER A 13 -10.33 -3.66 -3.05
N ASP A 14 -10.69 -3.32 -1.82
CA ASP A 14 -10.49 -4.19 -0.65
C ASP A 14 -11.29 -5.49 -0.69
N SER A 15 -12.37 -5.55 -1.49
CA SER A 15 -13.32 -6.65 -1.49
C SER A 15 -12.82 -7.91 -2.21
N SER A 16 -11.95 -7.77 -3.21
CA SER A 16 -11.41 -8.90 -3.96
C SER A 16 -10.17 -9.52 -3.31
N ILE A 17 -9.41 -8.76 -2.51
CA ILE A 17 -8.11 -9.21 -1.98
C ILE A 17 -8.24 -9.77 -0.55
N GLN A 18 -8.12 -11.09 -0.46
CA GLN A 18 -8.22 -11.84 0.80
C GLN A 18 -6.85 -12.15 1.44
N LYS A 19 -5.76 -11.89 0.74
CA LYS A 19 -4.38 -12.22 1.14
C LYS A 19 -3.43 -11.08 0.81
N CYS A 20 -2.35 -10.94 1.57
CA CYS A 20 -1.29 -9.99 1.24
C CYS A 20 -0.64 -10.32 -0.12
N GLU A 21 -0.47 -9.35 -1.01
CA GLU A 21 0.15 -9.57 -2.33
C GLU A 21 1.68 -9.84 -2.30
N ILE A 22 2.31 -9.89 -1.11
CA ILE A 22 3.74 -10.21 -0.94
C ILE A 22 3.92 -11.53 -0.23
N CYS A 23 3.38 -11.66 0.99
CA CYS A 23 3.59 -12.86 1.80
C CYS A 23 2.40 -13.83 1.77
N GLU A 24 1.38 -13.55 0.94
CA GLU A 24 0.18 -14.36 0.73
C GLU A 24 -0.64 -14.69 1.98
N VAL A 25 -0.30 -14.04 3.10
CA VAL A 25 -0.94 -14.32 4.37
C VAL A 25 -2.38 -13.80 4.34
N LYS A 26 -3.33 -14.63 4.76
CA LYS A 26 -4.76 -14.27 4.77
C LYS A 26 -5.01 -13.08 5.71
N PHE A 27 -5.82 -12.15 5.26
CA PHE A 27 -6.34 -11.10 6.12
C PHE A 27 -7.42 -11.67 7.05
N ASN A 28 -7.52 -11.10 8.24
CA ASN A 28 -8.53 -11.44 9.23
C ASN A 28 -8.77 -10.22 10.14
N PHE A 29 -9.57 -10.37 11.20
CA PHE A 29 -9.88 -9.24 12.08
C PHE A 29 -8.65 -8.63 12.77
N GLY A 30 -7.61 -9.43 13.05
CA GLY A 30 -6.34 -8.97 13.63
C GLY A 30 -5.32 -8.50 12.59
N ARG A 31 -5.45 -8.92 11.34
CA ARG A 31 -4.56 -8.56 10.24
C ARG A 31 -5.31 -7.73 9.21
N ARG A 32 -5.26 -6.42 9.39
CA ARG A 32 -5.91 -5.43 8.53
C ARG A 32 -5.18 -5.27 7.19
N ARG A 33 -5.94 -4.79 6.19
CA ARG A 33 -5.46 -4.45 4.85
C ARG A 33 -4.82 -3.06 4.84
N HIS A 34 -3.73 -2.90 4.11
CA HIS A 34 -3.06 -1.63 3.92
C HIS A 34 -2.65 -1.43 2.47
N HIS A 35 -3.00 -0.28 1.88
CA HIS A 35 -2.60 0.03 0.52
C HIS A 35 -1.21 0.64 0.44
N CYS A 36 -0.47 0.24 -0.59
CA CYS A 36 0.70 0.97 -1.04
C CYS A 36 0.26 2.22 -1.81
N ARG A 37 0.69 3.41 -1.37
CA ARG A 37 0.35 4.67 -2.04
C ARG A 37 1.13 4.92 -3.33
N TYR A 38 2.09 4.06 -3.67
CA TYR A 38 2.79 4.09 -4.95
C TYR A 38 2.13 3.17 -5.99
N CYS A 39 2.04 1.87 -5.71
CA CYS A 39 1.51 0.88 -6.66
C CYS A 39 0.01 0.57 -6.53
N GLY A 40 -0.67 1.00 -5.45
CA GLY A 40 -2.11 0.77 -5.28
C GLY A 40 -2.53 -0.59 -4.71
N GLY A 41 -1.63 -1.58 -4.68
CA GLY A 41 -1.91 -2.93 -4.17
C GLY A 41 -2.12 -3.00 -2.65
N ILE A 42 -2.58 -4.17 -2.18
CA ILE A 42 -3.01 -4.43 -0.80
C ILE A 42 -2.06 -5.38 -0.05
N PHE A 43 -1.62 -4.94 1.13
CA PHE A 43 -0.58 -5.61 1.92
C PHE A 43 -0.92 -5.68 3.41
N CYS A 44 -0.25 -6.59 4.12
CA CYS A 44 -0.26 -6.62 5.58
C CYS A 44 0.67 -5.54 6.16
N ALA A 45 0.59 -5.32 7.47
CA ALA A 45 1.39 -4.29 8.15
C ALA A 45 2.90 -4.52 7.96
N SER A 46 3.36 -5.77 8.08
CA SER A 46 4.78 -6.15 7.96
C SER A 46 5.33 -6.00 6.53
N CYS A 47 4.50 -6.16 5.51
CA CYS A 47 4.89 -6.00 4.11
C CYS A 47 4.75 -4.56 3.60
N SER A 48 4.18 -3.66 4.40
CA SER A 48 3.95 -2.26 4.05
C SER A 48 4.31 -1.29 5.15
N SER A 49 5.26 -1.63 6.02
CA SER A 49 5.70 -0.80 7.15
C SER A 49 6.58 0.39 6.75
N PHE A 50 6.74 0.65 5.45
CA PHE A 50 7.66 1.65 4.92
C PHE A 50 6.91 2.93 4.56
N PHE A 51 7.57 4.07 4.71
CA PHE A 51 7.00 5.38 4.44
C PHE A 51 7.97 6.25 3.63
N VAL A 52 7.57 6.75 2.47
CA VAL A 52 8.43 7.55 1.58
C VAL A 52 7.76 8.86 1.19
N LYS A 53 8.56 9.89 0.86
CA LYS A 53 8.03 11.13 0.28
C LYS A 53 7.79 10.90 -1.21
N LEU A 54 6.53 10.88 -1.62
CA LEU A 54 6.14 10.73 -3.01
C LEU A 54 6.02 12.12 -3.64
N GLN A 55 7.05 12.54 -4.38
CA GLN A 55 7.15 13.90 -4.95
C GLN A 55 5.95 14.23 -5.87
N LYS A 56 5.47 13.23 -6.63
CA LYS A 56 4.32 13.36 -7.55
C LYS A 56 2.98 13.65 -6.88
N LEU A 57 2.87 13.55 -5.56
CA LEU A 57 1.62 13.82 -4.85
C LEU A 57 1.45 15.27 -4.40
N HIS A 58 2.41 16.17 -4.68
CA HIS A 58 2.39 17.59 -4.29
C HIS A 58 2.06 17.84 -2.80
N VAL A 59 2.36 16.86 -1.95
CA VAL A 59 2.13 16.93 -0.50
C VAL A 59 3.42 16.53 0.20
N ASN A 60 3.93 17.38 1.08
CA ASN A 60 5.14 17.13 1.87
C ASN A 60 4.89 16.16 3.04
N LYS A 61 4.19 15.04 2.78
CA LYS A 61 3.83 14.02 3.76
C LYS A 61 4.34 12.66 3.28
N ARG A 62 5.06 11.96 4.15
CA ARG A 62 5.45 10.57 3.88
C ARG A 62 4.22 9.68 3.81
N ARG A 63 4.19 8.78 2.84
CA ARG A 63 3.06 7.88 2.58
C ARG A 63 3.51 6.43 2.67
N ARG A 64 2.60 5.58 3.14
CA ARG A 64 2.82 4.14 3.27
C ARG A 64 3.09 3.51 1.90
N VAL A 65 4.13 2.70 1.79
CA VAL A 65 4.45 1.91 0.60
C VAL A 65 4.77 0.47 0.99
N CYS A 66 4.59 -0.47 0.05
CA CYS A 66 4.99 -1.85 0.25
C CYS A 66 6.51 -2.00 0.18
N ARG A 67 7.03 -3.15 0.66
CA ARG A 67 8.46 -3.46 0.64
C ARG A 67 9.08 -3.32 -0.75
N LYS A 68 8.46 -3.91 -1.77
CA LYS A 68 8.94 -3.85 -3.16
C LYS A 68 9.04 -2.40 -3.67
N CYS A 69 8.05 -1.57 -3.38
CA CYS A 69 8.09 -0.16 -3.78
C CYS A 69 9.10 0.65 -2.96
N PHE A 70 9.36 0.27 -1.71
CA PHE A 70 10.41 0.91 -0.91
C PHE A 70 11.81 0.61 -1.44
N GLU A 71 12.07 -0.63 -1.87
CA GLU A 71 13.36 -1.02 -2.45
C GLU A 71 13.64 -0.34 -3.81
N PHE A 72 12.58 0.04 -4.53
CA PHE A 72 12.68 0.69 -5.84
C PHE A 72 12.79 2.23 -5.78
N LEU A 73 12.35 2.86 -4.68
CA LEU A 73 12.23 4.32 -4.54
C LEU A 73 13.33 4.93 -3.68
#